data_AF-A0A238C564-F1
#
_entry.id   AF-A0A238C564-F1
#
_cell.length_a   1.000
_cell.length_b   1.000
_cell.length_c   1.000
_cell.angle_alpha   90.00
_cell.angle_beta   90.00
_cell.angle_gamma   90.00
#
_symmetry.space_group_name_H-M   'P 1'
#
loop_
_entity.id
_entity.type
_entity.pdbx_description
1 polymer ?
#
loop_
_entity_poly.entity_id
_entity_poly.type
_entity_poly.pdbx_seq_one_letter_code
_entity_poly.pdbx_strand_id
1 'polypeptide(L)'
;MAHLLLFHGICRHHFNQAVKLLSNNDVRVNYTGNVRYYLPYSTESLCKLDVKFFPFDIQQCTLLFGSWAHSNDSIKYSLYSNDLSLIDFYDNQEWQLDSSHSHIVSDSFLYDYLDPPLFWEMIIMDLVLIRQSFYYVFNLVIPSTIITLVAVIGFHTPSTSGRMR
;
A
#
# COMPACT_ATOMS: atom_id res chain seq x y z
N MET A 1 9.52 -9.84 -15.59
CA MET A 1 9.88 -10.32 -14.24
C MET A 1 11.04 -9.44 -13.78
N ALA A 2 10.74 -8.24 -13.29
CA ALA A 2 11.72 -7.23 -12.92
C ALA A 2 11.37 -6.78 -11.50
N HIS A 3 11.95 -7.51 -10.54
CA HIS A 3 11.93 -7.15 -9.13
C HIS A 3 13.24 -6.42 -8.85
N LEU A 4 13.17 -5.11 -8.70
CA LEU A 4 14.04 -4.22 -7.92
C LEU A 4 13.82 -2.82 -8.49
N LEU A 5 13.14 -1.95 -7.75
CA LEU A 5 13.33 -0.49 -7.74
C LEU A 5 12.24 0.08 -6.81
N LEU A 6 12.46 -0.02 -5.51
CA LEU A 6 11.85 0.91 -4.56
C LEU A 6 12.86 1.30 -3.49
N PHE A 7 14.05 1.75 -3.89
CA PHE A 7 14.83 2.63 -3.02
C PHE A 7 15.55 3.68 -3.87
N HIS A 8 15.36 4.94 -3.47
CA HIS A 8 15.81 6.21 -4.04
C HIS A 8 15.08 6.78 -5.27
N GLY A 9 14.25 7.81 -5.00
CA GLY A 9 14.25 9.01 -5.82
C GLY A 9 13.36 9.03 -7.06
N ILE A 10 12.04 9.16 -6.87
CA ILE A 10 11.24 9.96 -7.81
C ILE A 10 10.98 11.29 -7.13
N CYS A 11 11.95 12.19 -7.31
CA CYS A 11 11.75 13.62 -7.18
C CYS A 11 10.74 14.04 -8.26
N ARG A 12 9.44 13.89 -7.99
CA ARG A 12 8.40 14.52 -8.80
C ARG A 12 8.39 15.98 -8.38
N HIS A 13 8.51 16.89 -9.35
CA HIS A 13 8.72 18.35 -9.23
C HIS A 13 7.74 19.14 -8.32
N HIS A 14 6.85 18.47 -7.57
CA HIS A 14 5.99 19.03 -6.52
C HIS A 14 6.37 18.61 -5.08
N PHE A 15 7.44 17.82 -4.87
CA PHE A 15 7.90 17.43 -3.53
C PHE A 15 8.43 18.61 -2.69
N ASN A 16 8.91 19.66 -3.36
CA ASN A 16 9.39 20.90 -2.73
C ASN A 16 8.28 21.75 -2.07
N GLN A 17 7.01 21.37 -2.19
CA GLN A 17 5.89 22.04 -1.49
C GLN A 17 5.36 21.22 -0.31
N ALA A 18 5.41 19.88 -0.36
CA ALA A 18 4.96 19.03 0.76
C ALA A 18 6.00 18.91 1.89
N VAL A 19 7.31 18.88 1.56
CA VAL A 19 8.40 18.85 2.56
C VAL A 19 8.76 20.26 3.04
N LYS A 20 8.19 21.30 2.44
CA LYS A 20 8.38 22.69 2.86
C LYS A 20 7.36 23.02 3.96
N LEU A 21 7.76 22.74 5.20
CA LEU A 21 7.28 23.37 6.43
C LEU A 21 5.97 22.83 7.05
N LEU A 22 5.94 21.55 7.44
CA LEU A 22 5.49 21.22 8.81
C LEU A 22 6.71 21.35 9.74
N SER A 23 7.34 22.53 9.72
CA SER A 23 8.59 22.84 10.42
C SER A 23 8.32 23.23 11.87
N ASN A 24 7.54 22.43 12.57
CA ASN A 24 7.45 22.49 14.03
C ASN A 24 7.43 21.07 14.58
N ASN A 25 8.43 20.28 14.18
CA ASN A 25 8.54 18.93 14.69
C ASN A 25 8.96 19.01 16.16
N ASP A 26 8.08 18.55 17.05
CA ASP A 26 8.33 18.51 18.49
C ASP A 26 9.33 17.39 18.80
N VAL A 27 10.59 17.77 19.04
CA VAL A 27 11.63 16.88 19.54
C VAL A 27 11.65 17.00 21.06
N ARG A 28 11.30 15.92 21.77
CA ARG A 28 11.34 15.87 23.23
C ARG A 28 12.57 15.12 23.69
N VAL A 29 13.38 15.77 24.51
CA VAL A 29 14.59 15.19 25.10
C VAL A 29 14.38 15.03 26.60
N ASN A 30 14.60 13.82 27.10
CA ASN A 30 14.58 13.53 28.54
C ASN A 30 15.97 13.76 29.16
N TYR A 31 16.04 14.02 30.46
CA TYR A 31 17.30 14.19 31.20
C TYR A 31 18.21 12.94 31.15
N THR A 32 17.64 11.77 30.85
CA THR A 32 18.38 10.52 30.64
C THR A 32 19.05 10.41 29.27
N GLY A 33 18.86 11.41 28.39
CA GLY A 33 19.33 11.37 27.01
C GLY A 33 18.38 10.69 26.02
N ASN A 34 17.20 10.22 26.47
CA ASN A 34 16.20 9.64 25.56
C ASN A 34 15.55 10.73 24.71
N VAL A 35 15.62 10.56 23.39
CA VAL A 35 15.01 11.47 22.42
C VAL A 35 13.75 10.82 21.84
N ARG A 36 12.64 11.57 21.82
CA ARG A 36 11.42 11.22 21.09
C ARG A 36 11.15 12.26 20.02
N TYR A 37 10.81 11.79 18.84
CA TYR A 37 10.60 12.62 17.67
C TYR A 37 9.44 12.08 16.84
N TYR A 38 8.53 12.97 16.44
CA TYR A 38 7.37 12.63 15.63
C TYR A 38 7.51 13.25 14.25
N LEU A 39 7.47 12.41 13.22
CA LEU A 39 7.58 12.80 11.81
C LEU A 39 6.26 12.53 11.09
N PRO A 40 5.56 13.56 10.60
CA PRO A 40 4.56 13.34 9.57
C PRO A 40 5.28 13.03 8.26
N TYR A 41 5.02 11.88 7.66
CA TYR A 41 5.54 11.51 6.35
C TYR A 41 4.46 10.85 5.50
N SER A 42 4.57 11.03 4.18
CA SER A 42 3.73 10.36 3.18
C SER A 42 4.63 9.54 2.27
N THR A 43 4.34 8.26 2.10
CA THR A 43 5.10 7.34 1.25
C THR A 43 4.23 6.74 0.18
N GLU A 44 4.78 6.63 -1.03
CA GLU A 44 4.20 5.87 -2.12
C GLU A 44 4.94 4.53 -2.23
N SER A 45 4.19 3.43 -2.33
CA SER A 45 4.74 2.08 -2.47
C SER A 45 4.05 1.35 -3.62
N LEU A 46 4.73 0.35 -4.16
CA LEU A 46 4.21 -0.52 -5.20
C LEU A 46 3.66 -1.78 -4.54
N CYS A 47 2.36 -1.99 -4.69
CA CYS A 47 1.69 -3.21 -4.26
C CYS A 47 1.23 -3.98 -5.50
N LYS A 48 1.47 -5.30 -5.51
CA LYS A 48 0.98 -6.18 -6.58
C LYS A 48 -0.50 -6.47 -6.33
N LEU A 49 -1.35 -6.07 -7.26
CA LEU A 49 -2.80 -6.30 -7.17
C LEU A 49 -3.18 -7.65 -7.79
N ASP A 50 -4.02 -8.42 -7.09
CA ASP A 50 -4.75 -9.57 -7.65
C ASP A 50 -6.19 -9.19 -7.96
N VAL A 51 -6.55 -9.15 -9.25
CA VAL A 51 -7.85 -8.69 -9.73
C VAL A 51 -8.79 -9.84 -10.13
N LYS A 52 -8.50 -11.07 -9.72
CA LYS A 52 -9.31 -12.25 -10.09
C LYS A 52 -10.78 -12.15 -9.70
N PHE A 53 -11.08 -11.53 -8.55
CA PHE A 53 -12.44 -11.43 -8.00
C PHE A 53 -12.98 -9.98 -8.00
N PHE A 54 -12.45 -9.13 -8.87
CA PHE A 54 -12.92 -7.75 -9.00
C PHE A 54 -14.46 -7.68 -9.24
N PRO A 55 -15.21 -6.80 -8.55
CA PRO A 55 -14.78 -5.75 -7.61
C PRO A 55 -14.78 -6.17 -6.12
N PHE A 56 -14.93 -7.45 -5.81
CA PHE A 56 -14.96 -8.01 -4.45
C PHE A 56 -13.60 -8.60 -4.05
N ASP A 57 -12.52 -7.92 -4.44
CA ASP A 57 -11.15 -8.34 -4.23
C ASP A 57 -10.60 -7.89 -2.87
N ILE A 58 -9.70 -8.72 -2.32
CA ILE A 58 -8.90 -8.44 -1.13
C ILE A 58 -7.44 -8.34 -1.57
N GLN A 59 -6.74 -7.32 -1.11
CA GLN A 59 -5.35 -7.04 -1.46
C GLN A 59 -4.45 -7.16 -0.24
N GLN A 60 -3.27 -7.73 -0.45
CA GLN A 60 -2.21 -7.82 0.56
C GLN A 60 -1.04 -6.98 0.09
N CYS A 61 -0.79 -5.88 0.81
CA CYS A 61 0.24 -4.91 0.47
C CYS A 61 1.26 -4.82 1.60
N THR A 62 2.54 -4.88 1.24
CA THR A 62 3.63 -4.83 2.21
C THR A 62 4.42 -3.53 2.03
N LEU A 63 4.66 -2.83 3.14
CA LEU A 63 5.53 -1.67 3.21
C LEU A 63 6.83 -2.05 3.92
N LEU A 64 7.95 -1.51 3.43
CA LEU A 64 9.29 -1.79 3.95
C LEU A 64 9.92 -0.49 4.44
N PHE A 65 10.34 -0.48 5.70
CA PHE A 65 11.03 0.64 6.32
C PHE A 65 12.35 0.19 6.91
N GLY A 66 13.42 0.91 6.61
CA GLY A 66 14.74 0.59 7.12
C GLY A 66 15.74 1.66 6.73
N SER A 67 16.93 1.57 7.32
CA SER A 67 18.04 2.43 6.99
C SER A 67 18.72 1.89 5.75
N TRP A 68 19.07 2.78 4.83
CA TRP A 68 19.88 2.43 3.68
C TRP A 68 21.37 2.31 4.05
N ALA A 69 21.86 3.25 4.85
CA ALA A 69 23.29 3.42 5.11
C ALA A 69 23.79 2.67 6.35
N HIS A 70 22.89 2.27 7.25
CA HIS A 70 23.25 1.69 8.54
C HIS A 70 22.72 0.27 8.64
N SER A 71 23.60 -0.66 8.99
CA SER A 71 23.29 -2.05 9.28
C SER A 71 22.96 -2.24 10.77
N ASN A 72 22.76 -3.50 11.16
CA ASN A 72 22.41 -3.96 12.51
C ASN A 72 23.42 -3.60 13.62
N ASP A 73 24.65 -3.23 13.26
CA ASP A 73 25.70 -2.83 14.21
C ASP A 73 25.48 -1.42 14.77
N SER A 74 24.82 -0.57 13.99
CA SER A 74 24.69 0.86 14.22
C SER A 74 23.25 1.25 14.55
N ILE A 75 22.27 0.63 13.90
CA ILE A 75 20.85 0.87 14.18
C ILE A 75 20.15 -0.48 14.44
N LYS A 76 19.40 -0.53 15.54
CA LYS A 76 18.49 -1.64 15.85
C LYS A 76 17.07 -1.12 15.95
N TYR A 77 16.15 -1.79 15.28
CA TYR A 77 14.73 -1.42 15.33
C TYR A 77 14.02 -2.13 16.48
N SER A 78 13.04 -1.45 17.05
CA SER A 78 12.10 -2.06 18.00
C SER A 78 10.71 -1.53 17.74
N LEU A 79 9.72 -2.41 17.75
CA LEU A 79 8.32 -2.05 17.59
C LEU A 79 7.73 -1.72 18.96
N TYR A 80 7.00 -0.61 19.03
CA TYR A 80 6.19 -0.30 20.21
C TYR A 80 4.96 -1.20 20.31
N SER A 81 4.37 -1.52 19.15
CA SER A 81 3.23 -2.42 18.96
C SER A 81 3.40 -3.10 17.60
N ASN A 82 2.88 -4.33 17.46
CA ASN A 82 2.83 -5.01 16.17
C ASN A 82 1.69 -4.46 15.30
N ASP A 83 0.65 -3.91 15.90
CA ASP A 83 -0.49 -3.36 15.19
C ASP A 83 -0.36 -1.83 15.02
N LEU A 84 -0.87 -1.30 13.91
CA LEU A 84 -0.93 0.13 13.67
C LEU A 84 -1.95 0.81 14.57
N SER A 85 -1.59 1.99 15.09
CA SER A 85 -2.52 2.84 15.81
C SER A 85 -3.46 3.54 14.84
N LEU A 86 -4.75 3.17 14.87
CA LEU A 86 -5.79 3.73 13.97
C LEU A 86 -6.57 4.89 14.59
N ILE A 87 -6.06 5.51 15.68
CA ILE A 87 -6.77 6.56 16.43
C ILE A 87 -7.15 7.76 15.54
N ASP A 88 -6.26 8.16 14.63
CA ASP A 88 -6.47 9.26 13.67
C ASP A 88 -6.57 8.74 12.22
N PHE A 89 -6.97 7.47 12.04
CA PHE A 89 -7.13 6.90 10.71
C PHE A 89 -8.41 7.41 10.06
N TYR A 90 -8.28 7.83 8.80
CA TYR A 90 -9.42 8.23 7.97
C TYR A 90 -9.64 7.21 6.87
N ASP A 91 -10.84 6.62 6.84
CA ASP A 91 -11.21 5.64 5.82
C ASP A 91 -11.20 6.26 4.41
N ASN A 92 -10.62 5.53 3.46
CA ASN A 92 -10.67 5.90 2.06
C ASN A 92 -12.01 5.45 1.43
N GLN A 93 -12.52 6.20 0.46
CA GLN A 93 -13.75 5.87 -0.27
C GLN A 93 -13.60 4.63 -1.16
N GLU A 94 -12.37 4.30 -1.57
CA GLU A 94 -12.11 3.15 -2.45
C GLU A 94 -11.69 1.88 -1.69
N TRP A 95 -11.04 2.03 -0.55
CA TRP A 95 -10.37 0.96 0.17
C TRP A 95 -10.63 1.05 1.66
N GLN A 96 -11.03 -0.08 2.24
CA GLN A 96 -11.13 -0.28 3.68
C GLN A 96 -9.90 -1.04 4.17
N LEU A 97 -9.28 -0.57 5.24
CA LEU A 97 -8.23 -1.32 5.93
C LEU A 97 -8.90 -2.36 6.83
N ASP A 98 -8.64 -3.65 6.55
CA ASP A 98 -9.20 -4.77 7.31
C ASP A 98 -8.30 -5.16 8.48
N SER A 99 -7.01 -5.35 8.19
CA SER A 99 -6.00 -5.65 9.20
C SER A 99 -4.64 -5.10 8.80
N SER A 100 -3.82 -4.83 9.82
CA SER A 100 -2.44 -4.39 9.66
C SER A 100 -1.58 -5.12 10.67
N HIS A 101 -0.45 -5.68 10.24
CA HIS A 101 0.49 -6.35 11.13
C HIS A 101 1.93 -5.97 10.77
N SER A 102 2.70 -5.60 11.78
CA SER A 102 4.09 -5.16 11.64
C SER A 102 5.02 -6.15 12.31
N HIS A 103 6.12 -6.45 11.64
CA HIS A 103 7.16 -7.32 12.18
C HIS A 103 8.55 -6.85 11.73
N ILE A 104 9.57 -7.21 12.51
CA ILE A 104 10.96 -6.89 12.17
C ILE A 104 11.58 -8.11 11.53
N VAL A 105 12.25 -7.90 10.39
CA VAL A 105 13.03 -8.93 9.71
C VAL A 105 14.48 -8.51 9.69
N SER A 106 15.35 -9.37 10.21
CA SER A 106 16.79 -9.17 10.28
C SER A 106 17.55 -9.88 9.16
N ASP A 107 16.89 -10.77 8.41
CA ASP A 107 17.53 -11.68 7.49
C ASP A 107 16.74 -11.68 6.17
N SER A 108 17.20 -10.95 5.13
CA SER A 108 16.78 -11.28 3.74
C SER A 108 17.23 -10.33 2.61
N PHE A 109 17.53 -9.04 2.84
CA PHE A 109 17.54 -8.10 1.69
C PHE A 109 18.92 -7.60 1.25
N LEU A 110 19.81 -7.35 2.20
CA LEU A 110 21.16 -6.88 1.92
C LEU A 110 22.10 -7.58 2.90
N TYR A 111 23.19 -8.15 2.38
CA TYR A 111 24.17 -8.92 3.14
C TYR A 111 25.57 -8.46 2.75
N ASP A 112 26.39 -8.14 3.74
CA ASP A 112 27.80 -7.83 3.52
C ASP A 112 28.68 -8.96 4.06
N TYR A 113 29.68 -9.36 3.28
CA TYR A 113 30.59 -10.47 3.56
C TYR A 113 31.72 -10.11 4.55
N LEU A 114 31.49 -9.10 5.40
CA LEU A 114 32.41 -8.73 6.47
C LEU A 114 32.44 -9.80 7.57
N ASP A 115 33.50 -9.80 8.40
CA ASP A 115 33.66 -10.71 9.55
C ASP A 115 33.58 -9.91 10.87
N PRO A 116 32.50 -10.00 11.67
CA PRO A 116 31.28 -10.80 11.47
C PRO A 116 30.33 -10.20 10.41
N PRO A 117 29.45 -11.02 9.80
CA PRO A 117 28.57 -10.56 8.73
C PRO A 117 27.57 -9.52 9.20
N LEU A 118 27.38 -8.49 8.38
CA LEU A 118 26.43 -7.41 8.64
C LEU A 118 25.16 -7.63 7.82
N PHE A 119 24.03 -7.34 8.46
CA PHE A 119 22.72 -7.41 7.86
C PHE A 119 21.94 -6.13 8.13
N TRP A 120 21.03 -5.79 7.23
CA TRP A 120 20.16 -4.63 7.36
C TRP A 120 18.82 -5.09 7.92
N GLU A 121 18.55 -4.66 9.14
CA GLU A 121 17.23 -4.85 9.75
C GLU A 121 16.22 -3.92 9.08
N MET A 122 15.01 -4.43 8.85
CA MET A 122 13.88 -3.66 8.32
C MET A 122 12.61 -3.97 9.11
N ILE A 123 11.77 -2.95 9.22
CA ILE A 123 10.38 -3.08 9.67
C ILE A 123 9.53 -3.35 8.43
N ILE A 124 8.83 -4.48 8.45
CA ILE A 124 7.87 -4.88 7.45
C ILE A 124 6.47 -4.64 8.00
N MET A 125 5.65 -3.91 7.28
CA MET A 125 4.24 -3.68 7.62
C MET A 125 3.34 -4.28 6.54
N ASP A 126 2.58 -5.30 6.91
CA ASP A 126 1.61 -5.97 6.05
C ASP A 126 0.23 -5.36 6.27
N LEU A 127 -0.39 -4.94 5.18
CA LEU A 127 -1.70 -4.31 5.14
C LEU A 127 -2.65 -5.19 4.32
N VAL A 128 -3.79 -5.51 4.91
CA VAL A 128 -4.90 -6.19 4.22
C VAL A 128 -5.96 -5.15 3.90
N LEU A 129 -6.19 -4.93 2.61
CA LEU A 129 -7.11 -3.93 2.10
C LEU A 129 -8.29 -4.60 1.38
N ILE A 130 -9.51 -4.15 1.65
CA ILE A 130 -10.74 -4.60 1.01
C ILE A 130 -11.29 -3.47 0.14
N ARG A 131 -11.65 -3.77 -1.11
CA ARG A 131 -12.23 -2.77 -2.02
C ARG A 131 -13.67 -2.44 -1.65
N GLN A 132 -14.01 -1.15 -1.65
CA GLN A 132 -15.39 -0.67 -1.61
C GLN A 132 -16.07 -0.91 -2.97
N SER A 133 -16.70 -2.07 -3.11
CA SER A 133 -17.20 -2.60 -4.39
C SER A 133 -18.43 -1.88 -4.95
N PHE A 134 -19.19 -1.17 -4.11
CA PHE A 134 -20.51 -0.62 -4.45
C PHE A 134 -20.49 0.22 -5.73
N TYR A 135 -19.55 1.17 -5.82
CA TYR A 135 -19.41 2.05 -6.98
C TYR A 135 -19.18 1.28 -8.29
N TYR A 136 -18.34 0.24 -8.25
CA TYR A 136 -18.00 -0.57 -9.42
C TYR A 136 -19.17 -1.48 -9.85
N VAL A 137 -19.98 -1.96 -8.90
CA VAL A 137 -21.16 -2.76 -9.21
C VAL A 137 -22.15 -1.94 -10.04
N PHE A 138 -22.49 -0.72 -9.62
CA PHE A 138 -23.46 0.12 -10.32
C PHE A 138 -22.96 0.63 -11.68
N ASN A 139 -21.67 0.98 -11.77
CA ASN A 139 -21.16 1.65 -12.96
C ASN A 139 -20.48 0.71 -13.96
N LEU A 140 -20.01 -0.47 -13.55
CA LEU A 140 -19.34 -1.43 -14.44
C LEU A 140 -20.11 -2.75 -14.58
N VAL A 141 -20.51 -3.36 -13.46
CA VAL A 141 -21.12 -4.71 -13.50
C VAL A 141 -22.53 -4.66 -14.08
N ILE A 142 -23.40 -3.78 -13.59
CA ILE A 142 -24.80 -3.70 -14.05
C ILE A 142 -24.90 -3.34 -15.55
N PRO A 143 -24.20 -2.33 -16.09
CA PRO A 143 -24.31 -2.00 -17.51
C PRO A 143 -23.77 -3.12 -18.41
N SER A 144 -22.67 -3.78 -18.02
CA SER A 144 -22.09 -4.86 -18.81
C SER A 144 -22.99 -6.10 -18.85
N THR A 145 -23.64 -6.47 -17.74
CA THR A 145 -24.60 -7.58 -17.72
C THR A 145 -25.86 -7.28 -18.53
N ILE A 146 -26.34 -6.04 -18.54
CA ILE A 146 -27.46 -5.62 -19.39
C ILE A 146 -27.10 -5.75 -20.87
N ILE A 147 -25.91 -5.30 -21.27
CA ILE A 147 -25.46 -5.38 -22.67
C ILE A 147 -25.34 -6.85 -23.13
N THR A 148 -24.76 -7.73 -22.30
CA THR A 148 -24.64 -9.15 -22.64
C THR A 148 -26.00 -9.83 -22.71
N LEU A 149 -26.93 -9.49 -21.82
CA LEU A 149 -28.31 -9.99 -21.86
C LEU A 149 -29.03 -9.56 -23.15
N VAL A 150 -28.93 -8.28 -23.52
CA VAL A 150 -29.52 -7.75 -24.75
C VAL A 150 -28.94 -8.45 -25.98
N ALA A 151 -27.62 -8.70 -26.00
CA ALA A 151 -26.98 -9.42 -27.09
C ALA A 151 -27.52 -10.86 -27.23
N VAL A 152 -27.64 -11.59 -26.12
CA VAL A 152 -28.19 -12.95 -26.12
C VAL A 152 -29.65 -12.97 -26.59
N ILE A 153 -30.48 -12.07 -26.07
CA ILE A 153 -31.89 -11.94 -26.49
C ILE A 153 -31.98 -11.61 -27.98
N GLY A 154 -31.15 -10.69 -28.47
CA GLY A 154 -31.09 -10.32 -29.89
C GLY A 154 -30.79 -11.49 -30.82
N PHE A 155 -29.92 -12.44 -30.41
CA PHE A 155 -29.69 -13.66 -31.18
C PHE A 155 -30.90 -14.61 -31.22
N HIS A 156 -31.75 -14.59 -30.19
CA HIS A 156 -32.93 -15.44 -30.11
C HIS A 156 -34.21 -14.80 -30.66
N THR A 157 -34.22 -13.48 -30.91
CA THR A 157 -35.37 -12.84 -31.55
C THR A 157 -35.52 -13.30 -33.00
N PRO A 158 -36.68 -13.86 -33.41
CA PRO A 158 -36.89 -14.36 -34.75
C PRO A 158 -36.81 -13.22 -35.77
N SER A 159 -36.21 -13.48 -36.93
CA SER A 159 -35.97 -12.52 -38.02
C SER A 159 -37.24 -11.95 -38.67
N THR A 160 -38.43 -12.35 -38.21
CA THR A 160 -39.71 -11.79 -38.64
C THR A 160 -39.92 -10.34 -38.21
N SER A 161 -39.16 -9.85 -37.23
CA SER A 161 -39.18 -8.44 -36.79
C SER A 161 -38.46 -7.47 -37.74
N GLY A 162 -37.64 -7.98 -38.68
CA GLY A 162 -36.95 -7.17 -39.69
C GLY A 162 -37.77 -6.86 -40.96
N ARG A 163 -39.02 -7.32 -41.07
CA ARG A 163 -39.96 -6.92 -42.13
C ARG A 163 -40.87 -5.79 -41.62
N MET A 164 -40.35 -4.57 -41.58
CA MET A 164 -41.21 -3.38 -41.66
C MET A 164 -40.92 -2.69 -42.99
N ARG A 165 -41.95 -2.64 -43.83
CA ARG A 165 -42.09 -1.77 -45.00
C ARG A 165 -42.06 -0.31 -44.57
#